data_AF-A0A645APF1-F1
#
_entry.id   AF-A0A645APF1-F1
#
_cell.length_a   1.000
_cell.length_b   1.000
_cell.length_c   1.000
_cell.angle_alpha   90.00
_cell.angle_beta   90.00
_cell.angle_gamma   90.00
#
_symmetry.space_group_name_H-M   'P 1'
#
loop_
_entity.id
_entity.type
_entity.pdbx_description
1 polymer ?
#
loop_
_entity_poly.entity_id
_entity_poly.type
_entity_poly.pdbx_seq_one_letter_code
_entity_poly.pdbx_strand_id
1 'polypeptide(L)'
;MYWGSVRFFRHAILGLAVCVVLALSVSMGMLLDETHDLRRENEGLLASQRALAQELESLQSGAKEAEATVAEVVQPLAAQLDTASLGYQLLYPALTVQPTEQSLRPSNTVYLTFDDGPTQLTDEILRILDKYDVKATFFVVGKDTPEGRARLQRIADAGHTIGIHSYSHKYNEIYRSVEDYLEDFNRAFEWVYETTGIKPSIFRFPGGSINAYSQLFLCIACC
;
A
#
# COMPACT_ATOMS: atom_id res chain seq x y z
N MET A 1 22.86 84.97 -9.19
CA MET A 1 22.55 83.56 -8.86
C MET A 1 23.01 82.71 -10.05
N TYR A 2 24.31 82.41 -10.14
CA TYR A 2 24.91 81.72 -11.29
C TYR A 2 24.66 80.21 -11.16
N TRP A 3 23.48 79.78 -11.61
CA TRP A 3 23.25 78.37 -11.90
C TRP A 3 23.92 78.04 -13.24
N GLY A 4 24.84 77.08 -13.24
CA GLY A 4 25.30 76.44 -14.48
C GLY A 4 26.71 76.78 -14.97
N SER A 5 27.73 76.67 -14.12
CA SER A 5 29.09 76.48 -14.64
C SER A 5 29.20 75.08 -15.24
N VAL A 6 29.66 74.95 -16.48
CA VAL A 6 29.93 73.65 -17.16
C VAL A 6 30.78 72.72 -16.28
N ARG A 7 31.66 73.29 -15.45
CA ARG A 7 32.44 72.52 -14.47
C ARG A 7 31.56 71.86 -13.41
N PHE A 8 30.55 72.54 -12.88
CA PHE A 8 29.65 71.97 -11.88
C PHE A 8 28.90 70.74 -12.42
N PHE A 9 28.28 70.86 -13.60
CA PHE A 9 27.60 69.74 -14.26
C PHE A 9 28.56 68.59 -14.58
N ARG A 10 29.80 68.89 -15.00
CA ARG A 10 30.82 67.85 -15.23
C ARG A 10 31.13 67.05 -13.96
N HIS A 11 31.29 67.71 -12.82
CA HIS A 11 31.57 67.02 -11.55
C HIS A 11 30.33 66.30 -11.00
N ALA A 12 29.13 66.85 -11.19
CA ALA A 12 27.88 66.19 -10.82
C ALA A 12 27.65 64.90 -11.63
N ILE A 13 27.88 64.94 -12.95
CA ILE A 13 27.79 63.77 -13.84
C ILE A 13 28.85 62.73 -13.46
N LEU A 14 30.09 63.16 -13.18
CA LEU A 14 31.15 62.24 -12.76
C LEU A 14 30.83 61.57 -11.41
N GLY A 15 30.31 62.34 -10.45
CA GLY A 15 29.88 61.82 -9.15
C GLY A 15 28.75 60.81 -9.27
N LEU A 16 27.73 61.12 -10.08
CA LEU A 16 26.64 60.18 -10.38
C LEU A 16 27.17 58.89 -11.02
N ALA A 17 28.07 59.00 -12.00
CA ALA A 17 28.66 57.84 -12.67
C ALA A 17 29.43 56.96 -11.68
N VAL A 18 30.21 57.55 -10.77
CA VAL A 18 30.91 56.81 -9.70
C VAL A 18 29.93 56.13 -8.75
N CYS A 19 28.86 56.81 -8.32
CA CYS A 19 27.83 56.22 -7.48
C CYS A 19 27.12 55.03 -8.14
N VAL A 20 26.81 55.13 -9.44
CA VAL A 20 26.19 54.03 -10.20
C VAL A 20 27.14 52.84 -10.31
N VAL A 21 28.43 53.06 -10.62
CA VAL A 21 29.42 51.97 -10.70
C VAL A 21 29.58 51.29 -9.34
N LEU A 22 29.63 52.05 -8.25
CA LEU A 22 29.71 51.49 -6.90
C LEU A 22 28.45 50.67 -6.55
N ALA A 23 27.25 51.20 -6.84
CA ALA A 23 26.00 50.49 -6.59
C ALA A 23 25.91 49.18 -7.39
N LEU A 24 26.32 49.19 -8.67
CA LEU A 24 26.38 47.98 -9.50
C LEU A 24 27.40 46.97 -8.97
N SER A 25 28.56 47.42 -8.49
CA SER A 25 29.57 46.53 -7.92
C SER A 25 29.12 45.85 -6.63
N VAL A 26 28.39 46.58 -5.77
CA VAL A 26 27.80 46.02 -4.54
C VAL A 26 26.67 45.04 -4.89
N SER A 27 25.78 45.42 -5.81
CA SER A 27 24.68 44.54 -6.26
C SER A 27 25.20 43.24 -6.88
N MET A 28 26.25 43.31 -7.69
CA MET A 28 26.90 42.12 -8.26
C MET A 28 27.54 41.25 -7.17
N GLY A 29 28.15 41.86 -6.15
CA GLY A 29 28.71 41.14 -5.00
C GLY A 29 27.65 40.36 -4.22
N MET A 30 26.47 40.95 -3.98
CA MET A 30 25.37 40.27 -3.28
C MET A 30 24.79 39.12 -4.11
N LEU A 31 24.63 39.31 -5.43
CA LEU A 31 24.18 38.22 -6.33
C LEU A 31 25.19 37.06 -6.36
N LEU A 32 26.49 37.36 -6.38
CA LEU A 32 27.52 36.32 -6.33
C LEU A 32 27.47 35.56 -4.99
N ASP A 33 27.29 36.25 -3.87
CA ASP A 33 27.17 35.62 -2.54
C ASP A 33 25.95 34.69 -2.48
N GLU A 34 24.78 35.17 -2.93
CA GLU A 34 23.55 34.37 -3.01
C GLU A 34 23.70 33.15 -3.92
N THR A 35 24.37 33.28 -5.07
CA THR A 35 24.66 32.12 -5.95
C THR A 35 25.64 31.13 -5.32
N HIS A 36 26.58 31.61 -4.50
CA HIS A 36 27.51 30.74 -3.76
C HIS A 36 26.79 29.96 -2.66
N ASP A 37 25.88 30.60 -1.94
CA ASP A 37 25.09 29.95 -0.89
C ASP A 37 24.11 28.92 -1.49
N LEU A 38 23.39 29.28 -2.55
CA LEU A 38 22.52 28.34 -3.28
C LEU A 38 23.32 27.14 -3.83
N ARG A 39 24.55 27.37 -4.28
CA ARG A 39 25.42 26.29 -4.76
C ARG A 39 25.84 25.36 -3.62
N ARG A 40 26.20 25.90 -2.45
CA ARG A 40 26.53 25.10 -1.27
C ARG A 40 25.34 24.26 -0.81
N GLU A 41 24.15 24.83 -0.80
CA GLU A 41 22.93 24.12 -0.43
C GLU A 41 22.62 22.98 -1.41
N ASN A 42 22.74 23.23 -2.72
CA ASN A 42 22.57 22.19 -3.75
C ASN A 42 23.62 21.08 -3.64
N GLU A 43 24.88 21.41 -3.37
CA GLU A 43 25.94 20.42 -3.15
C GLU A 43 25.65 19.55 -1.91
N GLY A 44 25.12 20.15 -0.84
CA GLY A 44 24.67 19.44 0.36
C GLY A 44 23.49 18.50 0.10
N LEU A 45 22.47 18.97 -0.64
CA LEU A 45 21.31 18.16 -1.03
C LEU A 45 21.72 16.98 -1.93
N LEU A 46 22.59 17.20 -2.90
CA LEU A 46 23.11 16.14 -3.77
C LEU A 46 23.92 15.10 -2.98
N ALA A 47 24.70 15.53 -1.99
CA ALA A 47 25.42 14.60 -1.11
C ALA A 47 24.46 13.74 -0.28
N SER A 48 23.40 14.35 0.28
CA SER A 48 22.35 13.63 1.00
C SER A 48 21.60 12.63 0.11
N GLN A 49 21.23 13.04 -1.11
CA GLN A 49 20.56 12.16 -2.08
C GLN A 49 21.43 10.96 -2.46
N ARG A 50 22.74 11.15 -2.64
CA ARG A 50 23.70 10.06 -2.91
C ARG A 50 23.84 9.10 -1.74
N ALA A 51 23.92 9.61 -0.51
CA ALA A 51 23.99 8.77 0.69
C ALA A 51 22.73 7.90 0.82
N LEU A 52 21.56 8.49 0.59
CA LEU A 52 20.28 7.75 0.62
C LEU A 52 20.20 6.68 -0.49
N ALA A 53 20.72 6.97 -1.68
CA ALA A 53 20.78 6.02 -2.78
C ALA A 53 21.69 4.82 -2.46
N GLN A 54 22.85 5.06 -1.83
CA GLN A 54 23.74 3.98 -1.37
C GLN A 54 23.10 3.12 -0.29
N GLU A 55 22.38 3.74 0.66
CA GLU A 55 21.64 3.02 1.69
C GLU A 55 20.55 2.13 1.08
N LEU A 56 19.79 2.66 0.12
CA LEU A 56 18.80 1.89 -0.66
C LEU A 56 19.43 0.70 -1.40
N GLU A 57 20.56 0.89 -2.07
CA GLU A 57 21.27 -0.20 -2.76
C GLU A 57 21.71 -1.30 -1.79
N SER A 58 22.22 -0.92 -0.62
CA SER A 58 22.63 -1.88 0.42
C SER A 58 21.45 -2.68 1.01
N LEU A 59 20.30 -2.03 1.18
CA LEU A 59 19.09 -2.70 1.63
C LEU A 59 18.54 -3.64 0.55
N GLN A 60 18.61 -3.24 -0.72
CA GLN A 60 18.21 -4.08 -1.85
C GLN A 60 19.12 -5.29 -2.02
N SER A 61 20.44 -5.15 -1.82
CA SER A 61 21.36 -6.29 -1.86
C SER A 61 21.09 -7.24 -0.71
N GLY A 62 20.91 -6.73 0.52
CA GLY A 62 20.55 -7.55 1.67
C GLY A 62 19.21 -8.28 1.50
N ALA A 63 18.22 -7.63 0.88
CA ALA A 63 16.94 -8.25 0.54
C ALA A 63 17.09 -9.37 -0.51
N LYS A 64 17.91 -9.18 -1.54
CA LYS A 64 18.21 -10.22 -2.54
C LYS A 64 18.97 -11.41 -1.95
N GLU A 65 19.92 -11.16 -1.06
CA GLU A 65 20.64 -12.22 -0.35
C GLU A 65 19.69 -12.99 0.57
N ALA A 66 18.82 -12.29 1.31
CA ALA A 66 17.78 -12.94 2.12
C ALA A 66 16.81 -13.75 1.24
N GLU A 67 16.38 -13.22 0.10
CA GLU A 67 15.52 -13.92 -0.86
C GLU A 67 16.19 -15.16 -1.45
N ALA A 68 17.49 -15.08 -1.79
CA ALA A 68 18.27 -16.22 -2.26
C ALA A 68 18.46 -17.29 -1.17
N THR A 69 18.69 -16.87 0.07
CA THR A 69 18.81 -17.78 1.23
C THR A 69 17.48 -18.46 1.54
N VAL A 70 16.37 -17.72 1.44
CA VAL A 70 15.02 -18.26 1.56
C VAL A 70 14.75 -19.24 0.41
N ALA A 71 15.10 -18.91 -0.82
CA ALA A 71 14.95 -19.81 -1.96
C ALA A 71 15.74 -21.11 -1.77
N GLU A 72 17.00 -21.04 -1.32
CA GLU A 72 17.86 -22.20 -1.08
C GLU A 72 17.31 -23.13 0.04
N VAL A 73 16.58 -22.59 1.01
CA VAL A 73 15.90 -23.38 2.06
C VAL A 73 14.53 -23.87 1.62
N VAL A 74 13.79 -23.09 0.83
CA VAL A 74 12.42 -23.38 0.38
C VAL A 74 12.42 -24.38 -0.78
N GLN A 75 13.38 -24.35 -1.70
CA GLN A 75 13.46 -25.29 -2.82
C GLN A 75 13.58 -26.77 -2.39
N PRO A 76 14.45 -27.16 -1.45
CA PRO A 76 14.49 -28.53 -0.96
C PRO A 76 13.26 -28.90 -0.12
N LEU A 77 12.63 -27.94 0.56
CA LEU A 77 11.36 -28.17 1.27
C LEU A 77 10.19 -28.39 0.30
N ALA A 78 10.15 -27.65 -0.81
CA ALA A 78 9.17 -27.81 -1.89
C ALA A 78 9.38 -29.11 -2.69
N ALA A 79 10.63 -29.58 -2.82
CA ALA A 79 10.95 -30.86 -3.44
C ALA A 79 10.68 -32.08 -2.52
N GLN A 80 10.62 -31.86 -1.20
CA GLN A 80 10.24 -32.87 -0.19
C GLN A 80 8.74 -32.87 0.13
N LEU A 81 7.97 -31.89 -0.37
CA LEU A 81 6.52 -31.99 -0.48
C LEU A 81 6.20 -33.03 -1.55
N ASP A 82 6.18 -34.29 -1.13
CA ASP A 82 5.65 -35.39 -1.91
C ASP A 82 4.33 -34.94 -2.57
N THR A 83 4.28 -35.00 -3.90
CA THR A 83 3.06 -34.83 -4.68
C THR A 83 1.92 -35.76 -4.21
N ALA A 84 2.21 -36.74 -3.35
CA ALA A 84 1.26 -37.41 -2.49
C ALA A 84 0.89 -36.60 -1.21
N SER A 85 0.22 -35.46 -1.37
CA SER A 85 -1.13 -35.23 -0.83
C SER A 85 -1.48 -33.74 -0.72
N LEU A 86 -1.58 -33.05 -1.85
CA LEU A 86 -2.53 -31.95 -1.97
C LEU A 86 -3.97 -32.50 -2.09
N GLY A 87 -4.29 -33.62 -1.43
CA GLY A 87 -5.61 -34.27 -1.48
C GLY A 87 -6.71 -33.33 -0.99
N TYR A 88 -6.37 -32.39 -0.10
CA TYR A 88 -7.28 -31.35 0.35
C TYR A 88 -7.75 -30.41 -0.78
N GLN A 89 -6.97 -30.23 -1.85
CA GLN A 89 -7.39 -29.44 -3.03
C GLN A 89 -8.56 -30.10 -3.77
N LEU A 90 -8.75 -31.41 -3.60
CA LEU A 90 -9.88 -32.15 -4.16
C LEU A 90 -11.14 -32.09 -3.30
N LEU A 91 -11.05 -31.64 -2.05
CA LEU A 91 -12.21 -31.56 -1.15
C LEU A 91 -13.23 -30.54 -1.64
N TYR A 92 -12.75 -29.41 -2.17
CA TYR A 92 -13.59 -28.30 -2.63
C TYR A 92 -13.11 -27.74 -3.97
N PRO A 93 -13.34 -28.46 -5.10
CA PRO A 93 -12.82 -28.07 -6.41
C PRO A 93 -13.38 -26.72 -6.92
N ALA A 94 -14.52 -26.28 -6.38
CA ALA A 94 -15.14 -24.99 -6.68
C ALA A 94 -14.38 -23.78 -6.08
N LEU A 95 -13.48 -24.00 -5.12
CA LEU A 95 -12.68 -22.96 -4.46
C LEU A 95 -11.40 -22.62 -5.23
N THR A 96 -11.44 -22.72 -6.55
CA THR A 96 -10.30 -22.39 -7.42
C THR A 96 -10.60 -21.13 -8.22
N VAL A 97 -9.60 -20.27 -8.33
CA VAL A 97 -9.65 -19.04 -9.12
C VAL A 97 -8.47 -18.96 -10.06
N GLN A 98 -8.73 -18.55 -11.30
CA GLN A 98 -7.68 -18.29 -12.25
C GLN A 98 -6.94 -17.02 -11.83
N PRO A 99 -5.59 -17.03 -11.82
CA PRO A 99 -4.81 -15.82 -11.57
C PRO A 99 -5.25 -14.73 -12.54
N THR A 100 -5.61 -13.57 -12.00
CA THR A 100 -5.90 -12.39 -12.83
C THR A 100 -4.59 -11.74 -13.24
N GLU A 101 -4.49 -11.29 -14.50
CA GLU A 101 -3.31 -10.57 -14.96
C GLU A 101 -3.06 -9.33 -14.10
N GLN A 102 -1.78 -9.08 -13.76
CA GLN A 102 -1.38 -7.92 -12.99
C GLN A 102 -1.58 -6.65 -13.83
N SER A 103 -2.71 -5.97 -13.63
CA SER A 103 -2.93 -4.62 -14.16
C SER A 103 -2.00 -3.63 -13.46
N LEU A 104 -1.33 -2.79 -14.24
CA LEU A 104 -0.64 -1.60 -13.72
C LEU A 104 -1.66 -0.74 -12.97
N ARG A 105 -1.43 -0.57 -11.66
CA ARG A 105 -2.28 0.26 -10.80
C ARG A 105 -1.85 1.71 -10.93
N PRO A 106 -2.78 2.68 -10.94
CA PRO A 106 -2.42 4.09 -10.86
C PRO A 106 -1.54 4.35 -9.63
N SER A 107 -0.56 5.23 -9.77
CA SER A 107 0.21 5.72 -8.63
C SER A 107 -0.73 6.41 -7.62
N ASN A 108 -0.41 6.30 -6.33
CA ASN A 108 -1.19 6.87 -5.22
C ASN A 108 -2.58 6.24 -4.96
N THR A 109 -2.75 4.94 -5.26
CA THR A 109 -3.97 4.20 -4.94
C THR A 109 -3.96 3.68 -3.50
N VAL A 110 -5.06 3.89 -2.76
CA VAL A 110 -5.30 3.31 -1.42
C VAL A 110 -6.48 2.35 -1.47
N TYR A 111 -6.34 1.15 -0.90
CA TYR A 111 -7.41 0.16 -0.82
C TYR A 111 -7.99 0.15 0.60
N LEU A 112 -9.24 0.58 0.73
CA LEU A 112 -9.99 0.43 1.98
C LEU A 112 -10.51 -0.99 2.09
N THR A 113 -10.17 -1.65 3.19
CA THR A 113 -10.63 -3.00 3.49
C THR A 113 -11.20 -3.10 4.88
N PHE A 114 -12.31 -3.81 5.04
CA PHE A 114 -12.99 -4.02 6.32
C PHE A 114 -13.13 -5.50 6.61
N ASP A 115 -12.69 -5.93 7.79
CA ASP A 115 -12.79 -7.32 8.25
C ASP A 115 -13.95 -7.46 9.26
N ASP A 116 -14.35 -8.69 9.61
CA ASP A 116 -15.33 -9.05 10.65
C ASP A 116 -16.79 -8.63 10.42
N GLY A 117 -17.05 -7.92 9.32
CA GLY A 117 -18.37 -7.57 8.84
C GLY A 117 -19.12 -8.78 8.24
N PRO A 118 -20.43 -8.67 7.97
CA PRO A 118 -21.26 -7.50 8.18
C PRO A 118 -21.70 -7.33 9.65
N THR A 119 -21.80 -6.11 10.16
CA THR A 119 -22.30 -5.79 11.51
C THR A 119 -23.37 -4.70 11.43
N GLN A 120 -23.93 -4.25 12.56
CA GLN A 120 -24.83 -3.10 12.57
C GLN A 120 -24.16 -1.82 12.03
N LEU A 121 -22.83 -1.71 12.14
CA LEU A 121 -22.06 -0.57 11.62
C LEU A 121 -21.88 -0.61 10.11
N THR A 122 -22.10 -1.76 9.46
CA THR A 122 -21.97 -1.89 7.99
C THR A 122 -22.84 -0.87 7.27
N ASP A 123 -24.06 -0.63 7.75
CA ASP A 123 -24.98 0.32 7.11
C ASP A 123 -24.45 1.76 7.16
N GLU A 124 -23.78 2.14 8.25
CA GLU A 124 -23.13 3.44 8.36
C GLU A 124 -21.87 3.54 7.47
N ILE A 125 -21.07 2.47 7.42
CA ILE A 125 -19.89 2.39 6.54
C ILE A 125 -20.32 2.56 5.08
N LEU A 126 -21.33 1.81 4.62
CA LEU A 126 -21.86 1.91 3.26
C LEU A 126 -22.33 3.33 2.93
N ARG A 127 -23.06 3.97 3.85
CA ARG A 127 -23.52 5.36 3.69
C ARG A 127 -22.35 6.35 3.54
N ILE A 128 -21.26 6.15 4.28
CA ILE A 128 -20.07 7.02 4.19
C ILE A 128 -19.34 6.77 2.87
N LEU A 129 -19.16 5.52 2.48
CA LEU A 129 -18.49 5.16 1.22
C LEU A 129 -19.26 5.72 0.02
N ASP A 130 -20.58 5.60 0.01
CA ASP A 130 -21.46 6.16 -1.03
C ASP A 130 -21.37 7.70 -1.07
N LYS A 131 -21.38 8.37 0.10
CA LYS A 131 -21.22 9.84 0.19
C LYS A 131 -19.95 10.35 -0.51
N TYR A 132 -18.87 9.57 -0.47
CA TYR A 132 -17.59 9.95 -1.09
C TYR A 132 -17.33 9.27 -2.43
N ASP A 133 -18.30 8.50 -2.96
CA ASP A 133 -18.17 7.71 -4.18
C ASP A 133 -16.94 6.77 -4.17
N VAL A 134 -16.71 6.11 -3.02
CA VAL A 134 -15.56 5.22 -2.80
C VAL A 134 -16.01 3.76 -2.77
N LYS A 135 -15.29 2.90 -3.49
CA LYS A 135 -15.42 1.44 -3.36
C LYS A 135 -14.39 0.88 -2.39
N ALA A 136 -14.74 -0.24 -1.78
CA ALA A 136 -13.97 -0.89 -0.72
C ALA A 136 -14.11 -2.40 -0.85
N THR A 137 -13.29 -3.12 -0.09
CA THR A 137 -13.34 -4.58 0.02
C THR A 137 -13.80 -4.98 1.42
N PHE A 138 -14.78 -5.88 1.52
CA PHE A 138 -15.27 -6.42 2.78
C PHE A 138 -14.87 -7.89 2.89
N PHE A 139 -13.99 -8.22 3.83
CA PHE A 139 -13.67 -9.60 4.19
C PHE A 139 -14.66 -10.06 5.25
N VAL A 140 -15.64 -10.85 4.82
CA VAL A 140 -16.82 -11.13 5.64
C VAL A 140 -16.65 -12.36 6.53
N VAL A 141 -17.28 -12.29 7.70
CA VAL A 141 -17.48 -13.39 8.63
C VAL A 141 -18.90 -13.91 8.55
N GLY A 142 -19.06 -15.23 8.57
CA GLY A 142 -20.35 -15.91 8.48
C GLY A 142 -21.38 -15.40 9.49
N LYS A 143 -22.47 -14.82 8.99
CA LYS A 143 -23.64 -14.39 9.78
C LYS A 143 -24.92 -14.77 9.08
N ASP A 144 -25.23 -16.05 9.16
CA ASP A 144 -26.42 -16.63 8.53
C ASP A 144 -27.70 -16.34 9.33
N THR A 145 -28.05 -15.06 9.43
CA THR A 145 -29.35 -14.58 9.92
C THR A 145 -30.01 -13.75 8.81
N PRO A 146 -31.34 -13.54 8.85
CA PRO A 146 -32.02 -12.68 7.89
C PRO A 146 -31.38 -11.27 7.78
N GLU A 147 -31.00 -10.68 8.91
CA GLU A 147 -30.34 -9.37 8.94
C GLU A 147 -28.92 -9.45 8.37
N GLY A 148 -28.16 -10.49 8.73
CA GLY A 148 -26.81 -10.71 8.21
C GLY A 148 -26.79 -10.86 6.69
N ARG A 149 -27.69 -11.69 6.15
CA ARG A 149 -27.88 -11.84 4.70
C ARG A 149 -28.32 -10.54 4.04
N ALA A 150 -29.26 -9.81 4.65
CA ALA A 150 -29.69 -8.51 4.13
C ALA A 150 -28.56 -7.48 4.08
N ARG A 151 -27.67 -7.45 5.10
CA ARG A 151 -26.48 -6.57 5.08
C ARG A 151 -25.48 -6.98 4.03
N LEU A 152 -25.22 -8.28 3.90
CA LEU A 152 -24.33 -8.82 2.89
C LEU A 152 -24.83 -8.49 1.47
N GLN A 153 -26.14 -8.61 1.24
CA GLN A 153 -26.75 -8.22 -0.03
C GLN A 153 -26.56 -6.72 -0.30
N ARG A 154 -26.73 -5.85 0.71
CA ARG A 154 -26.47 -4.41 0.54
C ARG A 154 -25.02 -4.10 0.17
N ILE A 155 -24.05 -4.82 0.72
CA ILE A 155 -22.63 -4.68 0.33
C ILE A 155 -22.47 -5.00 -1.17
N ALA A 156 -23.09 -6.10 -1.63
CA ALA A 156 -23.05 -6.53 -3.03
C ALA A 156 -23.76 -5.52 -3.96
N ASP A 157 -24.98 -5.10 -3.62
CA ASP A 157 -25.79 -4.16 -4.40
C ASP A 157 -25.11 -2.78 -4.54
N ALA A 158 -24.34 -2.36 -3.54
CA ALA A 158 -23.55 -1.13 -3.57
C ALA A 158 -22.26 -1.25 -4.44
N GLY A 159 -21.97 -2.43 -4.99
CA GLY A 159 -20.84 -2.66 -5.89
C GLY A 159 -19.49 -2.74 -5.19
N HIS A 160 -19.46 -3.12 -3.91
CA HIS A 160 -18.22 -3.35 -3.19
C HIS A 160 -17.68 -4.76 -3.44
N THR A 161 -16.36 -4.92 -3.31
CA THR A 161 -15.74 -6.25 -3.42
C THR A 161 -16.00 -7.04 -2.15
N ILE A 162 -16.40 -8.32 -2.28
CA ILE A 162 -16.58 -9.24 -1.16
C ILE A 162 -15.48 -10.29 -1.19
N GLY A 163 -14.75 -10.40 -0.09
CA GLY A 163 -13.80 -11.47 0.18
C GLY A 163 -14.22 -12.29 1.39
N ILE A 164 -13.58 -13.45 1.57
CA ILE A 164 -13.86 -14.33 2.71
C ILE A 164 -12.85 -14.06 3.83
N HIS A 165 -13.32 -13.95 5.08
CA HIS A 165 -12.45 -13.95 6.25
C HIS A 165 -12.47 -15.31 6.97
N SER A 166 -13.66 -15.78 7.34
CA SER A 166 -13.93 -17.08 7.97
C SER A 166 -15.45 -17.23 8.12
N TYR A 167 -15.99 -18.43 8.27
CA TYR A 167 -17.39 -18.58 8.66
C TYR A 167 -17.58 -18.35 10.16
N SER A 168 -16.81 -19.04 11.01
CA SER A 168 -16.98 -19.02 12.46
C SER A 168 -16.19 -17.93 13.19
N HIS A 169 -15.06 -17.49 12.62
CA HIS A 169 -14.07 -16.61 13.24
C HIS A 169 -13.54 -17.13 14.60
N LYS A 170 -13.46 -18.47 14.75
CA LYS A 170 -12.94 -19.13 15.95
C LYS A 170 -11.58 -19.75 15.69
N TYR A 171 -10.54 -19.03 16.09
CA TYR A 171 -9.13 -19.36 15.84
C TYR A 171 -8.75 -20.80 16.25
N ASN A 172 -9.24 -21.26 17.40
CA ASN A 172 -8.99 -22.60 17.92
C ASN A 172 -9.69 -23.73 17.13
N GLU A 173 -10.72 -23.41 16.36
CA GLU A 173 -11.43 -24.36 15.49
C GLU A 173 -10.82 -24.31 14.09
N ILE A 174 -10.70 -23.13 13.48
CA ILE A 174 -10.25 -22.98 12.08
C ILE A 174 -8.76 -23.30 11.87
N TYR A 175 -7.91 -23.18 12.90
CA TYR A 175 -6.48 -23.47 12.80
C TYR A 175 -6.08 -24.82 13.40
N ARG A 176 -7.05 -25.71 13.63
CA ARG A 176 -6.79 -27.06 14.15
C ARG A 176 -6.22 -28.01 13.08
N SER A 177 -6.67 -27.89 11.84
CA SER A 177 -6.19 -28.65 10.68
C SER A 177 -6.49 -27.92 9.37
N VAL A 178 -5.94 -28.41 8.25
CA VAL A 178 -6.23 -27.88 6.90
C VAL A 178 -7.70 -28.09 6.56
N GLU A 179 -8.23 -29.27 6.88
CA GLU A 179 -9.61 -29.68 6.62
C GLU A 179 -10.59 -28.79 7.38
N ASP A 180 -10.29 -28.48 8.65
CA ASP A 180 -11.13 -27.58 9.47
C ASP A 180 -11.17 -26.16 8.87
N TYR A 181 -10.02 -25.66 8.40
CA TYR A 181 -9.97 -24.36 7.73
C TYR A 181 -10.79 -24.37 6.44
N LEU A 182 -10.64 -25.40 5.60
CA LEU A 182 -11.34 -25.48 4.32
C LEU A 182 -12.85 -25.70 4.49
N GLU A 183 -13.28 -26.45 5.50
CA GLU A 183 -14.70 -26.59 5.83
C GLU A 183 -15.30 -25.25 6.27
N ASP A 184 -14.64 -24.52 7.17
CA ASP A 184 -15.05 -23.19 7.59
C ASP A 184 -15.08 -22.21 6.40
N PHE A 185 -14.05 -22.24 5.56
CA PHE A 185 -13.96 -21.42 4.35
C PHE A 185 -15.07 -21.72 3.35
N ASN A 186 -15.31 -23.01 3.05
CA ASN A 186 -16.35 -23.42 2.10
C ASN A 186 -17.74 -22.98 2.58
N ARG A 187 -18.01 -23.08 3.87
CA ARG A 187 -19.27 -22.58 4.45
C ARG A 187 -19.44 -21.07 4.27
N ALA A 188 -18.37 -20.29 4.46
CA ALA A 188 -18.39 -18.85 4.17
C ALA A 188 -18.61 -18.58 2.68
N PHE A 189 -17.95 -19.34 1.81
CA PHE A 189 -18.11 -19.23 0.36
C PHE A 189 -19.55 -19.50 -0.08
N GLU A 190 -20.14 -20.61 0.35
CA GLU A 190 -21.52 -20.98 0.04
C GLU A 190 -22.49 -19.92 0.56
N TRP A 191 -22.34 -19.49 1.81
CA TRP A 191 -23.18 -18.43 2.38
C TRP A 191 -23.16 -17.14 1.55
N VAL A 192 -21.97 -16.72 1.09
CA VAL A 192 -21.84 -15.54 0.23
C VAL A 192 -22.49 -15.77 -1.14
N TYR A 193 -22.23 -16.91 -1.75
CA TYR A 193 -22.75 -17.24 -3.07
C TYR A 193 -24.26 -17.37 -3.08
N GLU A 194 -24.84 -18.07 -2.11
CA GLU A 194 -26.29 -18.22 -1.95
C GLU A 194 -26.99 -16.89 -1.69
N THR A 195 -26.35 -16.01 -0.92
CA THR A 195 -26.94 -14.72 -0.57
C THR A 195 -26.91 -13.76 -1.74
N THR A 196 -25.76 -13.66 -2.42
CA THR A 196 -25.46 -12.55 -3.36
C THR A 196 -25.33 -12.97 -4.82
N GLY A 197 -25.18 -14.26 -5.10
CA GLY A 197 -24.81 -14.78 -6.43
C GLY A 197 -23.34 -14.55 -6.81
N ILE A 198 -22.55 -13.87 -5.98
CA ILE A 198 -21.13 -13.58 -6.22
C ILE A 198 -20.29 -14.77 -5.76
N LYS A 199 -19.31 -15.18 -6.56
CA LYS A 199 -18.26 -16.13 -6.16
C LYS A 199 -17.04 -15.34 -5.70
N PRO A 200 -16.73 -15.29 -4.39
CA PRO A 200 -15.55 -14.58 -3.90
C PRO A 200 -14.27 -15.17 -4.49
N SER A 201 -13.36 -14.29 -4.92
CA SER A 201 -12.06 -14.67 -5.50
C SER A 201 -10.86 -14.28 -4.65
N ILE A 202 -11.12 -13.59 -3.53
CA ILE A 202 -10.10 -13.12 -2.60
C ILE A 202 -10.52 -13.47 -1.17
N PHE A 203 -9.53 -13.62 -0.32
CA PHE A 203 -9.74 -13.91 1.09
C PHE A 203 -8.61 -13.31 1.93
N ARG A 204 -8.83 -13.27 3.24
CA ARG A 204 -7.85 -12.82 4.22
C ARG A 204 -7.91 -13.72 5.44
N PHE A 205 -6.77 -14.24 5.87
CA PHE A 205 -6.70 -15.09 7.06
C PHE A 205 -7.06 -14.31 8.35
N PRO A 206 -7.87 -14.89 9.25
CA PRO A 206 -8.07 -14.35 10.59
C PRO A 206 -6.75 -14.14 11.32
N GLY A 207 -6.49 -12.92 11.78
CA GLY A 207 -5.24 -12.55 12.44
C GLY A 207 -4.04 -12.31 11.51
N GLY A 208 -4.25 -12.36 10.19
CA GLY A 208 -3.20 -12.18 9.18
C GLY A 208 -2.45 -13.47 8.84
N SER A 209 -1.68 -13.46 7.74
CA SER A 209 -0.92 -14.63 7.28
C SER A 209 0.22 -15.03 8.23
N ILE A 210 0.78 -14.05 8.93
CA ILE A 210 1.76 -14.25 10.01
C ILE A 210 1.02 -14.02 11.33
N ASN A 211 0.52 -15.09 11.94
CA ASN A 211 -0.12 -15.01 13.25
C ASN A 211 0.41 -16.11 14.18
N ALA A 212 0.29 -15.92 15.49
CA ALA A 212 0.85 -16.86 16.47
C ALA A 212 0.19 -18.26 16.40
N TYR A 213 -1.02 -18.36 15.85
CA TYR A 213 -1.74 -19.62 15.68
C TYR A 213 -1.24 -20.40 14.45
N SER A 214 -0.86 -19.72 13.37
CA SER A 214 -0.25 -20.32 12.16
C SER A 214 1.21 -20.72 12.32
N GLN A 215 1.86 -20.32 13.43
CA GLN A 215 3.22 -20.74 13.78
C GLN A 215 3.25 -22.03 14.62
N LEU A 216 2.20 -22.31 15.40
CA LEU A 216 2.13 -23.51 16.24
C LEU A 216 1.74 -24.77 15.45
N PHE A 217 1.04 -24.59 14.34
CA PHE A 217 0.68 -25.63 13.37
C PHE A 217 1.26 -25.20 12.03
N LEU A 218 2.29 -25.92 11.59
CA LEU A 218 3.00 -25.85 10.29
C LEU A 218 2.37 -24.86 9.30
N CYS A 219 3.13 -23.87 8.84
CA CYS A 219 2.71 -22.81 7.91
C CYS A 219 1.88 -23.34 6.71
N ILE A 220 0.55 -23.39 6.86
CA ILE A 220 -0.40 -23.94 5.87
C ILE A 220 -0.76 -22.91 4.78
N ALA A 221 -0.33 -21.66 4.95
CA ALA A 221 -0.91 -20.50 4.28
C ALA A 221 0.07 -19.66 3.44
N CYS A 222 1.31 -20.11 3.25
CA CYS A 222 2.28 -19.44 2.38
C CYS A 222 2.40 -20.19 1.04
N CYS A 223 1.49 -19.92 0.13
CA CYS A 223 1.69 -20.09 -1.32
C CYS A 223 1.04 -18.91 -2.04
#